data_AF-A0A915NB27-F1
#
_entry.id   AF-A0A915NB27-F1
#
_cell.length_a   1.000
_cell.length_b   1.000
_cell.length_c   1.000
_cell.angle_alpha   90.00
_cell.angle_beta   90.00
_cell.angle_gamma   90.00
#
_symmetry.space_group_name_H-M   'P 1'
#
loop_
_entity.id
_entity.type
_entity.pdbx_description
1 polymer ?
#
loop_
_entity_poly.entity_id
_entity_poly.type
_entity_poly.pdbx_seq_one_letter_code
_entity_poly.pdbx_strand_id
1 'polypeptide(L)'
;MGNAVGIVPGGAAESLESFPNVHRIILKNRKGFVRLAIKHGASLVPVYHFGESSLFRQISTKEFSLARKFQNLVKRLTSVAFPFAYGQNFLASFLPVDYIHKLPRMLTIGLLPFRNKVVTVVGAPIPVKKNENPSEDLVDEVHAEYCLRLREMFNQYKTKLAGLPTDAELQFL
;
A
#
# COMPACT_ATOMS: atom_id res chain seq x y z
N MET A 1 -20.05 21.33 -9.27
CA MET A 1 -18.71 21.00 -8.74
C MET A 1 -18.72 19.54 -8.32
N GLY A 2 -17.75 18.74 -8.74
CA GLY A 2 -17.62 17.34 -8.32
C GLY A 2 -16.71 17.22 -7.10
N ASN A 3 -17.07 16.37 -6.15
CA ASN A 3 -16.25 16.07 -4.97
C ASN A 3 -15.58 14.71 -5.17
N ALA A 4 -14.32 14.59 -4.73
CA ALA A 4 -13.58 13.32 -4.74
C ALA A 4 -13.12 12.97 -3.32
N VAL A 5 -13.11 11.68 -3.00
CA VAL A 5 -12.67 11.15 -1.70
C VAL A 5 -11.65 10.06 -1.95
N GLY A 6 -10.48 10.16 -1.32
CA GLY A 6 -9.47 9.11 -1.31
C GLY A 6 -9.66 8.17 -0.13
N ILE A 7 -9.63 6.85 -0.37
CA ILE A 7 -9.73 5.83 0.67
C ILE A 7 -8.53 4.88 0.51
N VAL A 8 -7.85 4.58 1.62
CA VAL A 8 -6.79 3.58 1.69
C VAL A 8 -7.35 2.33 2.39
N PRO A 9 -7.90 1.35 1.65
CA PRO A 9 -8.67 0.24 2.23
C PRO A 9 -7.84 -0.70 3.11
N GLY A 10 -6.53 -0.82 2.84
CA GLY A 10 -5.62 -1.66 3.62
C GLY A 10 -5.18 -1.07 4.96
N GLY A 11 -5.18 0.26 5.09
CA GLY A 11 -4.85 1.00 6.31
C GLY A 11 -3.55 0.56 7.00
N ALA A 12 -3.53 0.66 8.33
CA ALA A 12 -2.37 0.29 9.16
C ALA A 12 -2.06 -1.21 9.21
N ALA A 13 -2.94 -2.06 8.66
CA ALA A 13 -2.67 -3.49 8.54
C ALA A 13 -1.75 -3.73 7.34
N GLU A 14 -2.00 -3.06 6.21
CA GLU A 14 -1.23 -3.20 4.98
C GLU A 14 0.19 -2.67 5.14
N SER A 15 0.39 -1.61 5.94
CA SER A 15 1.73 -1.09 6.24
C SER A 15 2.65 -2.12 6.90
N LEU A 16 2.13 -3.16 7.57
CA LEU A 16 2.94 -4.24 8.13
C LEU A 16 3.34 -5.33 7.12
N GLU A 17 2.71 -5.36 5.96
CA GLU A 17 2.99 -6.31 4.88
C GLU A 17 3.88 -5.70 3.78
N SER A 18 4.32 -4.45 3.98
CA SER A 18 5.14 -3.69 3.02
C SER A 18 6.62 -4.08 3.10
N PHE A 19 6.98 -5.14 2.38
CA PHE A 19 8.37 -5.59 2.26
C PHE A 19 8.95 -5.22 0.88
N PRO A 20 10.26 -4.97 0.78
CA PRO A 20 10.91 -4.76 -0.51
C PRO A 20 10.62 -5.92 -1.47
N ASN A 21 10.25 -5.61 -2.71
CA ASN A 21 9.91 -6.56 -3.78
C ASN A 21 8.71 -7.48 -3.49
N VAL A 22 7.92 -7.21 -2.46
CA VAL A 22 6.68 -7.92 -2.16
C VAL A 22 5.49 -7.00 -2.43
N HIS A 23 4.60 -7.42 -3.32
CA HIS A 23 3.43 -6.66 -3.74
C HIS A 23 2.16 -7.31 -3.19
N ARG A 24 1.92 -7.09 -1.90
CA ARG A 24 0.74 -7.58 -1.17
C ARG A 24 -0.09 -6.40 -0.70
N ILE A 25 -1.38 -6.43 -1.00
CA ILE A 25 -2.33 -5.40 -0.55
C ILE A 25 -3.51 -6.06 0.17
N ILE A 26 -3.96 -5.46 1.27
CA ILE A 26 -5.07 -5.96 2.07
C ILE A 26 -6.36 -5.41 1.49
N LEU A 27 -6.99 -6.22 0.65
CA LEU A 27 -8.18 -5.83 -0.10
C LEU A 27 -9.22 -6.94 -0.19
N LYS A 28 -8.82 -8.22 -0.07
CA LYS A 28 -9.66 -9.38 -0.39
C LYS A 28 -11.05 -9.34 0.27
N ASN A 29 -11.08 -8.93 1.54
CA ASN A 29 -12.31 -8.84 2.33
C ASN A 29 -12.74 -7.39 2.62
N ARG A 30 -12.08 -6.38 2.04
CA ARG A 30 -12.30 -4.95 2.34
C ARG A 30 -13.33 -4.35 1.39
N LYS A 31 -14.59 -4.77 1.51
CA LYS A 31 -15.67 -4.40 0.58
C LYS A 31 -16.45 -3.13 0.95
N GLY A 32 -16.18 -2.54 2.12
CA GLY A 32 -16.94 -1.42 2.66
C GLY A 32 -16.91 -0.16 1.78
N PHE A 33 -15.77 0.12 1.12
CA PHE A 33 -15.65 1.28 0.24
C PHE A 33 -16.50 1.12 -1.03
N VAL A 34 -16.61 -0.11 -1.57
CA VAL A 34 -17.47 -0.43 -2.71
C VAL A 34 -18.94 -0.24 -2.34
N ARG A 35 -19.34 -0.74 -1.16
CA ARG A 35 -20.69 -0.54 -0.63
C ARG A 35 -21.05 0.94 -0.50
N LEU A 36 -20.12 1.75 0.00
CA LEU A 36 -20.32 3.19 0.13
C LEU A 36 -20.44 3.87 -1.25
N ALA A 37 -19.58 3.50 -2.19
CA ALA A 37 -19.62 4.01 -3.55
C ALA A 37 -20.97 3.73 -4.22
N ILE A 38 -21.49 2.50 -4.11
CA ILE A 38 -22.80 2.11 -4.65
C ILE A 38 -23.93 2.90 -3.96
N LYS A 39 -23.90 3.05 -2.62
CA LYS A 39 -24.92 3.82 -1.88
C LYS A 39 -25.03 5.27 -2.34
N HIS A 40 -23.93 5.86 -2.77
CA HIS A 40 -23.87 7.25 -3.21
C HIS A 40 -23.82 7.43 -4.73
N GLY A 41 -23.77 6.34 -5.51
CA GLY A 41 -23.60 6.41 -6.97
C GLY A 41 -22.25 7.01 -7.39
N ALA A 42 -21.22 6.89 -6.55
CA ALA A 42 -19.89 7.44 -6.82
C ALA A 42 -19.06 6.41 -7.61
N SER A 43 -18.47 6.84 -8.73
CA SER A 43 -17.59 5.97 -9.51
C SER A 43 -16.34 5.59 -8.71
N LEU A 44 -15.95 4.33 -8.76
CA LEU A 44 -14.72 3.84 -8.13
C LEU A 44 -13.55 4.03 -9.09
N VAL A 45 -12.45 4.63 -8.63
CA VAL A 45 -11.25 4.80 -9.44
C VAL A 45 -10.12 3.99 -8.81
N PRO A 46 -9.65 2.90 -9.46
CA PRO A 46 -8.53 2.13 -8.95
C PRO A 46 -7.23 2.94 -9.08
N VAL A 47 -6.47 3.00 -7.99
CA VAL A 47 -5.18 3.70 -7.93
C VAL A 47 -4.14 2.75 -7.33
N TYR A 48 -2.97 2.68 -7.95
CA TYR A 48 -1.85 1.88 -7.45
C TYR A 48 -0.57 2.72 -7.42
N HIS A 49 0.24 2.51 -6.38
CA HIS A 49 1.49 3.22 -6.18
C HIS A 49 2.67 2.24 -6.22
N PHE A 50 3.56 2.42 -7.19
CA PHE A 50 4.84 1.71 -7.25
C PHE A 50 5.90 2.43 -6.42
N GLY A 51 6.78 1.67 -5.76
CA GLY A 51 7.94 2.20 -5.04
C GLY A 51 7.69 2.51 -3.55
N GLU A 52 6.44 2.44 -3.07
CA GLU A 52 6.11 2.75 -1.67
C GLU A 52 6.82 1.84 -0.66
N SER A 53 6.91 0.54 -0.96
CA SER A 53 7.60 -0.44 -0.11
C SER A 53 9.11 -0.23 0.00
N SER A 54 9.68 0.69 -0.80
CA SER A 54 11.08 1.08 -0.73
C SER A 54 11.30 2.37 0.07
N LEU A 55 10.25 3.10 0.45
CA LEU A 55 10.38 4.33 1.22
C LEU A 55 10.89 4.09 2.65
N PHE A 56 10.54 2.95 3.23
CA PHE A 56 11.03 2.54 4.54
C PHE A 56 11.49 1.08 4.48
N ARG A 57 12.54 0.76 5.22
CA ARG A 57 13.01 -0.62 5.37
C ARG A 57 12.43 -1.18 6.66
N GLN A 58 11.54 -2.15 6.54
CA GLN A 58 11.09 -2.91 7.70
C GLN A 58 12.21 -3.81 8.20
N ILE A 59 12.41 -3.83 9.52
CA ILE A 59 13.22 -4.83 10.17
C ILE A 59 12.45 -6.14 10.01
N SER A 60 12.88 -6.97 9.05
CA SER A 60 12.23 -8.25 8.77
C SER A 60 12.28 -9.10 10.03
N THR A 61 11.16 -9.16 10.74
CA THR A 61 10.95 -10.20 11.73
C THR A 61 10.57 -11.42 10.94
N LYS A 62 11.51 -12.38 10.78
CA LYS A 62 11.17 -13.74 10.34
C LYS A 62 9.91 -14.17 11.11
N GLU A 63 8.98 -14.82 10.42
CA GLU A 63 7.60 -15.09 10.86
C GLU A 63 7.47 -15.70 12.28
N PHE A 64 8.55 -16.21 12.86
CA PHE A 64 8.61 -16.86 14.17
C PHE A 64 9.30 -16.05 15.29
N SER A 65 9.72 -14.80 15.08
CA SER A 65 10.42 -14.06 16.15
C SER A 65 9.47 -13.56 17.26
N LEU A 66 9.94 -13.57 18.51
CA LEU A 66 9.25 -13.01 19.68
C LEU A 66 8.79 -11.56 19.46
N ALA A 67 9.52 -10.81 18.63
CA ALA A 67 9.18 -9.43 18.27
C ALA A 67 7.86 -9.32 17.45
N ARG A 68 7.51 -10.30 16.60
CA ARG A 68 6.22 -10.27 15.87
C ARG A 68 5.04 -10.58 16.78
N LYS A 69 5.23 -11.46 17.78
CA LYS A 69 4.24 -11.71 18.84
C LYS A 69 4.04 -10.47 19.70
N PHE A 70 5.12 -9.78 20.08
CA PHE A 70 5.05 -8.53 20.82
C PHE A 70 4.38 -7.42 20.01
N GLN A 71 4.71 -7.26 18.72
CA GLN A 71 4.07 -6.28 17.84
C GLN A 71 2.57 -6.56 17.68
N ASN A 72 2.17 -7.82 17.54
CA ASN A 72 0.75 -8.21 17.48
C ASN A 72 0.03 -7.99 18.81
N LEU A 73 0.71 -8.18 19.95
CA LEU A 73 0.18 -7.91 21.28
C LEU A 73 -0.04 -6.39 21.49
N VAL A 74 0.94 -5.57 21.14
CA VAL A 74 0.84 -4.10 21.19
C VAL A 74 -0.23 -3.58 20.24
N LYS A 75 -0.35 -4.16 19.03
CA LYS A 75 -1.46 -3.86 18.10
C LYS A 75 -2.83 -4.15 18.72
N ARG A 76 -2.98 -5.29 19.41
CA ARG A 76 -4.23 -5.66 20.09
C ARG A 76 -4.57 -4.72 21.25
N LEU A 77 -3.57 -4.16 21.92
CA LEU A 77 -3.74 -3.28 23.08
C LEU A 77 -3.92 -1.80 22.72
N THR A 78 -3.26 -1.32 21.66
CA THR A 78 -3.17 0.13 21.38
C THR A 78 -3.85 0.56 20.08
N SER A 79 -4.36 -0.37 19.26
CA SER A 79 -4.92 -0.11 17.91
C SER A 79 -3.99 0.61 16.91
N VAL A 80 -2.83 1.11 17.35
CA VAL A 80 -1.81 1.75 16.52
C VAL A 80 -0.78 0.71 16.12
N ALA A 81 -0.66 0.48 14.82
CA ALA A 81 0.43 -0.31 14.27
C ALA A 81 1.72 0.51 14.37
N PHE A 82 2.68 0.08 15.18
CA PHE A 82 4.05 0.59 15.10
C PHE A 82 4.85 -0.36 14.18
N PRO A 83 5.02 -0.03 12.87
CA PRO A 83 5.97 -0.75 12.05
C PRO A 83 7.37 -0.50 12.60
N PHE A 84 8.12 -1.56 12.92
CA PHE A 84 9.56 -1.45 13.17
C PHE A 84 10.26 -1.23 11.84
N ALA A 85 10.12 -0.03 11.28
CA ALA A 85 10.69 0.39 10.03
C ALA A 85 11.63 1.57 10.25
N TYR A 86 12.70 1.61 9.49
CA TYR A 86 13.62 2.75 9.49
C TYR A 86 13.75 3.31 8.09
N GLY A 87 13.98 4.61 8.03
CA GLY A 87 14.31 5.33 6.83
C GLY A 87 15.62 6.09 7.01
N GLN A 88 15.68 7.30 6.46
CA GLN A 88 16.85 8.16 6.49
C GLN A 88 16.79 9.16 7.65
N ASN A 89 17.96 9.54 8.17
CA ASN A 89 18.10 10.63 9.11
C ASN A 89 17.83 11.99 8.45
N PHE A 90 17.27 12.96 9.20
CA PHE A 90 17.03 14.32 8.73
C PHE A 90 18.32 14.99 8.23
N LEU A 91 19.41 14.90 8.99
CA LEU A 91 20.70 15.48 8.59
C LEU A 91 21.27 14.82 7.33
N ALA A 92 21.12 13.50 7.20
CA ALA A 92 21.54 12.78 6.00
C ALA A 92 20.76 13.22 4.76
N SER A 93 19.56 13.78 4.91
CA SER A 93 18.78 14.30 3.78
C SER A 93 19.44 15.52 3.13
N PHE A 94 20.21 16.33 3.86
CA PHE A 94 20.86 17.52 3.27
C PHE A 94 22.24 17.22 2.67
N LEU A 95 22.75 16.00 2.83
CA LEU A 95 24.05 15.61 2.29
C LEU A 95 23.93 15.05 0.87
N PRO A 96 24.96 15.25 0.01
CA PRO A 96 25.05 14.57 -1.29
C PRO A 96 25.03 13.05 -1.14
N VAL A 97 24.37 12.36 -2.08
CA VAL A 97 24.21 10.89 -2.05
C VAL A 97 25.56 10.16 -1.95
N ASP A 98 26.59 10.66 -2.65
CA ASP A 98 27.95 10.10 -2.64
C ASP A 98 28.63 10.18 -1.26
N TYR A 99 28.19 11.10 -0.40
CA TYR A 99 28.72 11.26 0.96
C TYR A 99 28.00 10.35 1.96
N ILE A 100 26.71 10.10 1.75
CA ILE A 100 25.87 9.27 2.63
C ILE A 100 26.41 7.84 2.72
N HIS A 101 26.89 7.27 1.61
CA HIS A 101 27.44 5.91 1.57
C HIS A 101 28.76 5.74 2.35
N LYS A 102 29.45 6.85 2.68
CA LYS A 102 30.70 6.84 3.45
C LYS A 102 30.47 6.97 4.97
N LEU A 103 29.27 7.35 5.40
CA LEU A 103 28.92 7.49 6.81
C LEU A 103 28.54 6.14 7.43
N PRO A 104 28.87 5.90 8.72
CA PRO A 104 28.43 4.70 9.41
C PRO A 104 26.91 4.66 9.50
N ARG A 105 26.33 3.46 9.30
CA ARG A 105 24.88 3.25 9.15
C ARG A 105 24.06 3.77 10.32
N MET A 106 24.63 3.79 11.53
CA MET A 106 23.97 4.34 12.72
C MET A 106 23.65 5.84 12.60
N LEU A 107 24.45 6.61 11.85
CA LEU A 107 24.25 8.06 11.67
C LEU A 107 23.29 8.38 10.51
N THR A 108 23.04 7.41 9.63
CA THR A 108 22.19 7.57 8.44
C THR A 108 20.78 7.01 8.61
N ILE A 109 20.55 6.17 9.63
CA ILE A 109 19.23 5.64 10.01
C ILE A 109 18.39 6.73 10.70
N GLY A 110 17.12 6.85 10.32
CA GLY A 110 16.19 7.77 10.97
C GLY A 110 14.72 7.50 10.63
N LEU A 111 13.87 8.52 10.82
CA LEU A 111 12.41 8.42 10.69
C LEU A 111 11.86 8.97 9.36
N LEU A 112 12.70 9.55 8.49
CA LEU A 112 12.25 10.09 7.21
C LEU A 112 12.26 9.01 6.12
N PRO A 113 11.40 9.09 5.10
CA PRO A 113 11.46 8.13 3.99
C PRO A 113 12.77 8.24 3.21
N PHE A 114 13.24 7.12 2.66
CA PHE A 114 14.30 7.11 1.66
C PHE A 114 13.86 7.85 0.38
N ARG A 115 14.84 8.42 -0.33
CA ARG A 115 14.65 9.13 -1.60
C ARG A 115 14.43 8.17 -2.77
N ASN A 116 13.37 7.38 -2.70
CA ASN A 116 12.97 6.48 -3.75
C ASN A 116 11.81 7.06 -4.56
N LYS A 117 11.82 6.82 -5.87
CA LYS A 117 10.77 7.28 -6.77
C LYS A 117 9.48 6.52 -6.47
N VAL A 118 8.40 7.27 -6.24
CA VAL A 118 7.04 6.73 -6.18
C VAL A 118 6.32 7.07 -7.48
N VAL A 119 5.67 6.08 -8.09
CA VAL A 119 4.90 6.27 -9.31
C VAL A 119 3.46 5.87 -9.07
N THR A 120 2.55 6.85 -9.17
CA THR A 120 1.11 6.64 -9.06
C THR A 120 0.52 6.35 -10.43
N VAL A 121 -0.21 5.24 -10.54
CA VAL A 121 -1.00 4.91 -11.73
C VAL A 121 -2.47 5.01 -11.35
N VAL A 122 -3.22 5.79 -12.12
CA VAL A 122 -4.66 6.00 -11.96
C VAL A 122 -5.37 5.28 -13.10
N GLY A 123 -6.32 4.41 -12.76
CA GLY A 123 -7.09 3.64 -13.73
C GLY A 123 -8.36 4.34 -14.20
N ALA A 124 -9.04 3.71 -15.14
CA ALA A 124 -10.35 4.16 -15.60
C ALA A 124 -11.41 4.01 -14.50
N PRO A 125 -12.40 4.93 -14.42
CA PRO A 125 -13.48 4.82 -13.45
C PRO A 125 -14.36 3.59 -13.71
N ILE A 126 -14.80 2.94 -12.64
CA ILE A 126 -15.82 1.89 -12.62
C ILE A 126 -17.14 2.57 -12.21
N PRO A 127 -18.05 2.81 -13.16
CA PRO A 127 -19.33 3.44 -12.87
C PRO A 127 -20.22 2.47 -12.09
N VAL A 128 -20.92 2.99 -11.09
CA VAL A 128 -21.90 2.22 -10.31
C VAL A 128 -23.23 2.96 -10.28
N LYS A 129 -24.33 2.21 -10.32
CA LYS A 129 -25.67 2.77 -10.17
C LYS A 129 -25.99 2.95 -8.69
N LYS A 130 -26.53 4.11 -8.31
CA LYS A 130 -26.93 4.38 -6.92
C LYS A 130 -27.95 3.32 -6.45
N ASN A 131 -27.66 2.66 -5.33
CA ASN A 131 -28.56 1.73 -4.65
C ASN A 131 -28.39 1.87 -3.14
N GLU A 132 -29.45 2.27 -2.42
CA GLU A 132 -29.41 2.52 -0.97
C GLU A 132 -29.19 1.24 -0.14
N ASN A 133 -29.64 0.09 -0.66
CA ASN A 133 -29.48 -1.22 -0.04
C ASN A 133 -28.87 -2.22 -1.04
N PRO A 134 -27.56 -2.11 -1.35
CA PRO A 134 -26.92 -3.00 -2.30
C PRO A 134 -26.84 -4.42 -1.74
N SER A 135 -27.18 -5.41 -2.56
CA SER A 135 -26.98 -6.83 -2.23
C SER A 135 -25.49 -7.14 -2.11
N GLU A 136 -25.15 -8.17 -1.32
CA GLU A 136 -23.76 -8.63 -1.22
C GLU A 136 -23.21 -9.08 -2.57
N ASP A 137 -24.00 -9.77 -3.39
CA ASP A 137 -23.57 -10.24 -4.71
C ASP A 137 -23.14 -9.09 -5.63
N LEU A 138 -23.89 -7.97 -5.60
CA LEU A 138 -23.54 -6.77 -6.38
C LEU A 138 -22.25 -6.11 -5.85
N VAL A 139 -22.09 -6.06 -4.53
CA VAL A 139 -20.86 -5.54 -3.91
C VAL A 139 -19.67 -6.41 -4.29
N ASP A 140 -19.85 -7.72 -4.33
CA ASP A 140 -18.82 -8.70 -4.67
C ASP A 140 -18.42 -8.63 -6.13
N GLU A 141 -19.39 -8.48 -7.03
CA GLU A 141 -19.16 -8.27 -8.47
C GLU A 141 -18.32 -7.01 -8.71
N VAL A 142 -18.74 -5.86 -8.16
CA VAL A 142 -18.02 -4.58 -8.34
C VAL A 142 -16.64 -4.64 -7.67
N HIS A 143 -16.53 -5.29 -6.51
CA HIS A 143 -15.25 -5.47 -5.83
C HIS A 143 -14.29 -6.37 -6.63
N ALA A 144 -14.81 -7.43 -7.26
CA ALA A 144 -14.03 -8.30 -8.14
C ALA A 144 -13.54 -7.53 -9.37
N GLU A 145 -14.39 -6.70 -9.98
CA GLU A 145 -13.98 -5.82 -11.07
C GLU A 145 -12.88 -4.84 -10.62
N TYR A 146 -13.03 -4.21 -9.45
CA TYR A 146 -12.03 -3.31 -8.90
C TYR A 146 -10.66 -4.01 -8.70
N CYS A 147 -10.66 -5.22 -8.14
CA CYS A 147 -9.46 -6.03 -7.98
C CYS A 147 -8.85 -6.41 -9.34
N LEU A 148 -9.68 -6.76 -10.32
CA LEU A 148 -9.23 -7.09 -11.67
C LEU A 148 -8.50 -5.90 -12.31
N ARG A 149 -9.11 -4.71 -12.31
CA ARG A 149 -8.52 -3.48 -12.88
C ARG A 149 -7.20 -3.13 -12.20
N LEU A 150 -7.10 -3.26 -10.87
CA LEU A 150 -5.84 -3.06 -10.16
C LEU A 150 -4.74 -4.04 -10.62
N ARG A 151 -5.08 -5.32 -10.78
CA ARG A 151 -4.14 -6.34 -11.25
C ARG A 151 -3.69 -6.10 -12.69
N GLU A 152 -4.61 -5.71 -13.57
CA GLU A 152 -4.29 -5.36 -14.96
C GLU A 152 -3.34 -4.16 -15.02
N MET A 153 -3.63 -3.10 -14.28
CA MET A 153 -2.75 -1.93 -14.17
C MET A 153 -1.38 -2.33 -13.63
N PHE A 154 -1.34 -3.16 -12.58
CA PHE A 154 -0.08 -3.65 -12.04
C PHE A 154 0.73 -4.39 -13.11
N ASN A 155 0.12 -5.35 -13.80
CA ASN A 155 0.79 -6.13 -14.84
C ASN A 155 1.26 -5.27 -16.02
N GLN A 156 0.48 -4.28 -16.43
CA GLN A 156 0.81 -3.37 -17.51
C GLN A 156 2.04 -2.51 -17.19
N TYR A 157 2.19 -2.08 -15.94
CA TYR A 157 3.18 -1.06 -15.57
C TYR A 157 4.34 -1.57 -14.71
N LYS A 158 4.28 -2.78 -14.14
CA LYS A 158 5.30 -3.32 -13.22
C LYS A 158 6.73 -3.28 -13.79
N THR A 159 6.92 -3.70 -15.02
CA THR A 159 8.25 -3.70 -15.65
C THR A 159 8.63 -2.31 -16.15
N LYS A 160 7.71 -1.62 -16.84
CA LYS A 160 7.98 -0.32 -17.48
C LYS A 160 8.22 0.82 -16.49
N LEU A 161 7.46 0.88 -15.39
CA LEU A 161 7.50 2.00 -14.45
C LEU A 161 8.28 1.70 -13.17
N ALA A 162 8.34 0.43 -12.77
CA ALA A 162 8.95 0.01 -11.51
C ALA A 162 10.15 -0.93 -11.67
N GLY A 163 10.52 -1.32 -12.89
CA GLY A 163 11.65 -2.22 -13.14
C GLY A 163 11.47 -3.61 -12.52
N LEU A 164 10.23 -4.01 -12.24
CA LEU A 164 9.93 -5.29 -11.61
C LEU A 164 10.04 -6.45 -12.63
N PRO A 165 10.42 -7.65 -12.15
CA PRO A 165 10.39 -8.87 -12.96
C PRO A 165 9.02 -9.14 -13.59
N THR A 166 9.01 -9.80 -14.74
CA THR A 166 7.76 -10.13 -15.47
C THR A 166 6.87 -11.11 -14.72
N ASP A 167 7.46 -11.94 -13.87
CA ASP A 167 6.81 -12.90 -12.97
C ASP A 167 6.38 -12.28 -11.63
N ALA A 168 6.67 -10.99 -11.38
CA ALA A 168 6.16 -10.32 -10.19
C ALA A 168 4.62 -10.28 -10.20
N GLU A 169 3.98 -10.59 -9.08
CA GLU A 169 2.52 -10.67 -8.97
C GLU A 169 1.97 -9.76 -7.87
N LEU A 170 0.78 -9.21 -8.10
CA LEU A 170 0.00 -8.50 -7.09
C LEU A 170 -0.93 -9.47 -6.34
N GLN A 171 -0.65 -9.64 -5.05
CA GLN A 171 -1.41 -10.52 -4.16
C GLN A 171 -2.42 -9.72 -3.33
N PHE A 172 -3.68 -10.16 -3.35
CA PHE A 172 -4.74 -9.61 -2.51
C PHE A 172 -4.89 -10.45 -1.24
N LEU A 173 -4.61 -9.85 -0.09
CA LEU A 173 -4.78 -10.43 1.25
C LEU A 173 -6.14 -10.05 1.86
#